data_AF-A0A967REB8-F1
#
_entry.id   AF-A0A967REB8-F1
#
_cell.length_a   1.000
_cell.length_b   1.000
_cell.length_c   1.000
_cell.angle_alpha   90.00
_cell.angle_beta   90.00
_cell.angle_gamma   90.00
#
_symmetry.space_group_name_H-M   'P 1'
#
loop_
_entity.id
_entity.type
_entity.pdbx_description
1 polymer ?
#
loop_
_entity_poly.entity_id
_entity_poly.type
_entity_poly.pdbx_seq_one_letter_code
_entity_poly.pdbx_strand_id
1 'polypeptide(L)'
;ETDATGVIAVKGFVVADADGIRLCDLLAESLPPQCGGTWIELANLDAIDPDELKTEQGVTWTDFPVTVLGEIVDGVLTPTPLSA
;
A
#
# COMPACT_ATOMS: atom_id res chain seq x y z
N GLU A 1 -9.34 25.69 -2.07
CA GLU A 1 -8.82 24.33 -1.79
C GLU A 1 -8.75 23.63 -3.13
N THR A 2 -7.57 23.18 -3.55
CA THR A 2 -7.43 22.53 -4.86
C THR A 2 -7.90 21.09 -4.69
N ASP A 3 -9.08 20.80 -5.22
CA ASP A 3 -9.54 19.44 -5.46
C ASP A 3 -8.44 18.75 -6.27
N ALA A 4 -7.71 17.82 -5.65
CA ALA A 4 -6.67 17.06 -6.33
C ALA A 4 -7.34 16.00 -7.20
N THR A 5 -8.07 16.43 -8.22
CA THR A 5 -8.60 15.54 -9.25
C THR A 5 -7.43 15.12 -10.14
N GLY A 6 -6.92 13.91 -9.94
CA GLY A 6 -5.92 13.32 -10.82
C GLY A 6 -5.24 12.10 -10.21
N VAL A 7 -4.71 11.25 -11.10
CA VAL A 7 -3.85 10.13 -10.72
C VAL A 7 -2.59 10.67 -10.04
N ILE A 8 -2.28 10.14 -8.86
CA ILE A 8 -1.08 10.43 -8.08
C ILE A 8 -0.18 9.21 -7.99
N ALA A 9 1.09 9.44 -7.63
CA ALA A 9 2.04 8.39 -7.27
C ALA A 9 2.36 8.50 -5.78
N VAL A 10 2.11 7.43 -5.02
CA VAL A 10 2.46 7.34 -3.60
C VAL A 10 3.49 6.24 -3.42
N LYS A 11 4.56 6.52 -2.66
CA LYS A 11 5.61 5.55 -2.37
C LYS A 11 5.52 5.11 -0.91
N GLY A 12 5.63 3.81 -0.66
CA GLY A 12 5.66 3.25 0.69
C GLY A 12 5.71 1.72 0.68
N PHE A 13 5.59 1.11 1.86
CA PHE A 13 5.55 -0.33 2.05
C PHE A 13 4.11 -0.80 2.12
N VAL A 14 3.77 -1.86 1.38
CA VAL A 14 2.46 -2.47 1.53
C VAL A 14 2.44 -3.26 2.84
N VAL A 15 1.36 -3.13 3.61
CA VAL A 15 1.02 -4.02 4.71
C VAL A 15 -0.47 -4.33 4.63
N ALA A 16 -0.81 -5.61 4.50
CA ALA A 16 -2.17 -6.12 4.55
C ALA A 16 -2.33 -7.10 5.71
N ASP A 17 -3.28 -6.84 6.59
CA ASP A 17 -3.59 -7.66 7.75
C ASP A 17 -5.10 -7.66 8.04
N ALA A 18 -5.51 -8.04 9.25
CA ALA A 18 -6.92 -8.09 9.64
C ALA A 18 -7.61 -6.71 9.66
N ASP A 19 -6.86 -5.62 9.76
CA ASP A 19 -7.38 -4.25 9.79
C ASP A 19 -7.52 -3.63 8.39
N GLY A 20 -6.95 -4.26 7.35
CA GLY A 20 -7.04 -3.80 5.96
C GLY A 20 -5.69 -3.72 5.27
N ILE A 21 -5.67 -3.04 4.12
CA ILE A 21 -4.48 -2.87 3.27
C ILE A 21 -4.01 -1.42 3.37
N ARG A 22 -2.73 -1.22 3.67
CA ARG A 22 -2.15 0.10 3.88
C ARG A 22 -0.84 0.24 3.12
N LEU A 23 -0.57 1.45 2.64
CA LEU A 23 0.74 1.88 2.17
C LEU A 23 1.39 2.72 3.28
N CYS A 24 2.39 2.15 3.93
CA CYS A 24 3.03 2.66 5.14
C CYS A 24 4.34 3.36 4.80
N ASP A 25 4.66 4.45 5.49
CA ASP A 25 5.95 5.13 5.34
C ASP A 25 7.11 4.29 5.90
N LEU A 26 6.83 3.52 6.96
CA LEU A 26 7.81 2.70 7.67
C LEU A 26 7.25 1.31 7.99
N LEU A 27 8.17 0.37 8.18
CA LEU A 27 7.90 -0.95 8.78
C LEU A 27 8.49 -1.00 10.18
N ALA A 28 7.75 -1.58 11.14
CA ALA A 28 8.28 -1.86 12.46
C ALA A 28 9.33 -2.99 12.40
N GLU A 29 10.38 -2.91 13.23
CA GLU A 29 11.43 -3.92 13.34
C GLU A 29 10.91 -5.21 14.03
N SER A 30 10.09 -5.97 13.30
CA SER A 30 9.38 -7.18 13.74
C SER A 30 9.16 -8.13 12.56
N LEU A 31 8.75 -9.38 12.83
CA LEU A 31 8.47 -10.38 11.79
C LEU A 31 7.18 -11.18 12.12
N PRO A 32 6.07 -10.99 11.38
CA PRO A 32 5.90 -10.06 10.26
C PRO A 32 5.97 -8.59 10.69
N PRO A 33 6.42 -7.68 9.81
CA PRO A 33 6.48 -6.27 10.12
C PRO A 33 5.07 -5.68 10.26
N GLN A 34 4.91 -4.76 11.21
CA GLN A 34 3.70 -3.96 11.37
C GLN A 34 3.84 -2.63 10.62
N CYS A 35 2.71 -2.09 10.14
CA CYS A 35 2.64 -0.77 9.52
C CYS A 35 3.04 0.33 10.52
N GLY A 36 4.06 1.12 10.18
CA GLY A 36 4.56 2.21 11.01
C GLY A 36 4.52 3.56 10.31
N GLY A 37 4.64 4.63 11.10
CA GLY A 37 4.66 6.00 10.59
C GLY A 37 3.30 6.47 10.04
N THR A 38 3.34 7.39 9.09
CA THR A 38 2.16 7.81 8.34
C THR A 38 1.79 6.73 7.33
N TRP A 39 0.49 6.55 7.08
CA TRP A 39 0.00 5.57 6.11
C TRP A 39 -1.22 6.10 5.40
N ILE A 40 -1.52 5.50 4.25
CA ILE A 40 -2.77 5.66 3.52
C ILE A 40 -3.39 4.28 3.27
N GLU A 41 -4.71 4.18 3.33
CA GLU A 41 -5.42 2.95 3.00
C GLU A 41 -5.37 2.70 1.49
N LEU A 42 -5.18 1.44 1.11
CA LEU A 42 -5.22 0.96 -0.27
C LEU A 42 -6.50 0.16 -0.48
N ALA A 43 -7.21 0.42 -1.57
CA ALA A 43 -8.44 -0.30 -1.87
C ALA A 43 -8.21 -1.79 -2.22
N ASN A 44 -7.04 -2.12 -2.80
CA ASN A 44 -6.65 -3.46 -3.23
C ASN A 44 -5.12 -3.54 -3.48
N LEU A 45 -4.65 -4.70 -3.97
CA LEU A 45 -3.25 -4.96 -4.31
C LEU A 45 -2.99 -5.04 -5.83
N ASP A 46 -3.93 -4.61 -6.67
CA ASP A 46 -3.88 -4.83 -8.13
C ASP A 46 -2.71 -4.11 -8.82
N ALA A 47 -2.11 -3.13 -8.13
CA ALA A 47 -0.94 -2.38 -8.58
C ALA A 47 0.40 -2.97 -8.09
N ILE A 48 0.38 -4.08 -7.34
CA ILE A 48 1.57 -4.65 -6.71
C ILE A 48 1.96 -5.95 -7.42
N ASP A 49 3.24 -6.09 -7.75
CA ASP A 49 3.74 -7.34 -8.30
C ASP A 49 3.64 -8.44 -7.23
N PRO A 50 2.96 -9.57 -7.50
CA PRO A 50 2.85 -10.66 -6.53
C PRO A 50 4.22 -11.23 -6.10
N ASP A 51 5.27 -11.10 -6.91
CA ASP A 51 6.62 -11.54 -6.56
C ASP A 51 7.29 -10.62 -5.52
N GLU A 52 6.79 -9.39 -5.33
CA GLU A 52 7.24 -8.47 -4.28
C GLU A 52 6.55 -8.71 -2.93
N LEU A 53 5.45 -9.48 -2.91
CA LEU A 53 4.66 -9.74 -1.71
C LEU A 53 5.21 -10.93 -0.92
N LYS A 54 5.36 -10.72 0.39
CA LYS A 54 5.63 -11.77 1.38
C LYS A 54 4.45 -11.94 2.30
N THR A 55 4.19 -13.17 2.71
CA THR A 55 3.08 -13.48 3.63
C THR A 55 3.55 -14.39 4.76
N GLU A 56 3.29 -13.99 6.00
CA GLU A 56 3.55 -14.79 7.19
C GLU A 56 2.58 -14.43 8.31
N GLN A 57 2.13 -15.43 9.07
CA GLN A 57 1.26 -15.23 10.25
C GLN A 57 -0.01 -14.39 9.95
N GLY A 58 -0.53 -14.47 8.71
CA GLY A 58 -1.72 -13.73 8.28
C GLY A 58 -1.48 -12.26 7.90
N VAL A 59 -0.22 -11.82 7.84
CA VAL A 59 0.18 -10.49 7.37
C VAL A 59 0.89 -10.64 6.02
N THR A 60 0.52 -9.81 5.05
CA THR A 60 1.19 -9.68 3.75
C THR A 60 1.89 -8.33 3.65
N TRP A 61 3.14 -8.28 3.20
CA TRP A 61 3.89 -7.02 3.07
C TRP A 61 4.90 -7.02 1.92
N THR A 62 5.44 -5.85 1.58
CA THR A 62 6.63 -5.70 0.71
C THR A 62 7.87 -5.39 1.55
N ASP A 63 9.02 -6.03 1.29
CA ASP A 63 10.27 -5.72 2.01
C ASP A 63 10.86 -4.36 1.61
N PHE A 64 10.56 -3.91 0.41
CA PHE A 64 11.03 -2.66 -0.16
C PHE A 64 9.84 -1.75 -0.47
N PRO A 65 10.04 -0.43 -0.47
CA PRO A 65 8.97 0.49 -0.78
C PRO A 65 8.65 0.44 -2.28
N VAL A 66 7.37 0.25 -2.58
CA VAL A 66 6.80 0.25 -3.94
C VAL A 66 6.23 1.62 -4.25
N THR A 67 5.99 1.90 -5.54
CA THR A 67 5.27 3.11 -5.97
C THR A 67 3.92 2.71 -6.53
N VAL A 68 2.86 3.15 -5.88
CA VAL A 68 1.48 2.90 -6.29
C VAL A 68 0.97 4.12 -7.03
N LEU A 69 0.55 3.92 -8.28
CA LEU A 69 -0.20 4.92 -9.05
C LEU A 69 -1.69 4.70 -8.81
N GLY A 70 -2.46 5.76 -8.61
CA GLY A 70 -3.90 5.65 -8.38
C GLY A 70 -4.59 6.97 -8.10
N GLU A 71 -5.88 6.92 -7.82
CA GLU A 71 -6.68 8.08 -7.43
C GLU A 71 -7.05 7.99 -5.93
N ILE A 72 -7.07 9.12 -5.23
CA ILE A 72 -7.60 9.16 -3.86
C ILE A 72 -9.10 9.44 -3.93
N VAL A 73 -9.91 8.50 -3.43
CA VAL A 73 -11.36 8.63 -3.32
C VAL A 73 -11.72 8.47 -1.85
N ASP A 74 -12.34 9.49 -1.26
CA ASP A 74 -12.73 9.50 0.16
C ASP A 74 -11.58 9.17 1.15
N GLY A 75 -10.34 9.54 0.80
CA GLY A 75 -9.14 9.28 1.61
C GLY A 75 -8.49 7.91 1.39
N VAL A 76 -9.05 7.06 0.53
CA VAL A 76 -8.49 5.76 0.15
C VAL A 76 -7.82 5.85 -1.21
N LEU A 77 -6.60 5.33 -1.33
CA LEU A 77 -5.90 5.23 -2.60
C LEU A 77 -6.43 4.02 -3.37
N THR A 78 -7.14 4.28 -4.47
CA THR A 78 -7.58 3.26 -5.43
C THR A 78 -6.48 3.04 -6.46
N PRO A 79 -5.79 1.88 -6.43
CA PRO A 79 -4.66 1.65 -7.32
C PRO A 79 -5.09 1.48 -8.77
N THR A 80 -4.30 2.01 -9.69
CA THR A 80 -4.38 1.67 -11.12
C THR A 80 -3.77 0.28 -11.31
N PRO A 81 -4.52 -0.71 -11.84
CA PRO A 81 -4.01 -2.06 -12.01
C PRO A 81 -2.75 -2.12 -12.88
N LEU A 82 -1.85 -3.06 -12.57
CA LEU A 82 -0.76 -3.41 -13.48
C LEU A 82 -1.37 -3.97 -14.79
N SER A 83 -1.04 -3.35 -15.93
CA SER A 83 -1.41 -3.89 -17.24
C SER A 83 -0.75 -5.26 -17.46
N ALA A 84 -1.53 -6.25 -17.87
CA ALA A 84 -1.05 -7.58 -18.26
C ALA A 84 -0.29 -7.59 -19.59
#